data_AF-A0A1B9VMM8-F1
#
_entry.id   AF-A0A1B9VMM8-F1
#
_cell.length_a   1.000
_cell.length_b   1.000
_cell.length_c   1.000
_cell.angle_alpha   90.00
_cell.angle_beta   90.00
_cell.angle_gamma   90.00
#
_symmetry.space_group_name_H-M   'P 1'
#
loop_
_entity.id
_entity.type
_entity.pdbx_description
1 polymer ?
#
loop_
_entity_poly.entity_id
_entity_poly.type
_entity_poly.pdbx_seq_one_letter_code
_entity_poly.pdbx_strand_id
1 'polypeptide(L)'
;MIVFPIASSGQRIIFTDAVLDHFRKHSQSRKWRAEAGGQLFARFELPDIIVEEATGPRLCDLRTRFSFRPNRAAEQREIDNRHKKGLHFVGDWHTHPEDIPQPSHLDISSMQETVAKSIHSLNGFLMVIVGTKEFPDALSVSLCDGKTICFLKPAL
;
A
#
# COMPACT_ATOMS: atom_id res chain seq x y z
N MET A 1 -15.34 1.78 -4.73
CA MET A 1 -14.48 0.73 -4.13
C MET A 1 -13.91 -0.18 -5.22
N ILE A 2 -12.77 -0.85 -4.97
CA ILE A 2 -12.20 -1.88 -5.85
C ILE A 2 -11.83 -3.12 -5.01
N VAL A 3 -12.10 -4.32 -5.54
CA VAL A 3 -11.92 -5.60 -4.83
C VAL A 3 -10.80 -6.41 -5.46
N PHE A 4 -9.93 -6.99 -4.64
CA PHE A 4 -8.84 -7.89 -5.01
C PHE A 4 -8.97 -9.21 -4.24
N PRO A 5 -9.43 -10.30 -4.88
CA PRO A 5 -9.50 -11.62 -4.26
C PRO A 5 -8.11 -12.16 -3.93
N ILE A 6 -7.96 -12.79 -2.76
CA ILE A 6 -6.73 -13.49 -2.36
C ILE A 6 -6.90 -14.98 -2.68
N ALA A 7 -6.64 -15.34 -3.95
CA ALA A 7 -6.56 -16.72 -4.46
C ALA A 7 -7.42 -17.75 -3.70
N SER A 8 -6.80 -18.78 -3.11
CA SER A 8 -7.47 -19.91 -2.47
C SER A 8 -7.95 -19.66 -1.04
N SER A 9 -7.65 -18.51 -0.42
CA SER A 9 -8.05 -18.27 0.97
C SER A 9 -9.52 -17.88 1.11
N GLY A 10 -10.18 -17.49 0.01
CA GLY A 10 -11.54 -16.94 0.02
C GLY A 10 -11.64 -15.53 0.61
N GLN A 11 -10.54 -14.97 1.10
CA GLN A 11 -10.47 -13.59 1.57
C GLN A 11 -10.35 -12.62 0.39
N ARG A 12 -10.73 -11.37 0.60
CA ARG A 12 -10.59 -10.32 -0.40
C ARG A 12 -10.20 -8.99 0.23
N ILE A 13 -9.31 -8.27 -0.45
CA ILE A 13 -8.92 -6.91 -0.09
C ILE A 13 -9.87 -5.95 -0.79
N ILE A 14 -10.41 -5.00 -0.05
CA ILE A 14 -11.33 -3.99 -0.57
C ILE A 14 -10.72 -2.61 -0.33
N PHE A 15 -10.36 -1.91 -1.39
CA PHE A 15 -9.98 -0.50 -1.30
C PHE A 15 -11.24 0.36 -1.34
N THR A 16 -11.48 1.11 -0.26
CA THR A 16 -12.57 2.09 -0.18
C THR A 16 -12.34 3.27 -1.13
N ASP A 17 -13.40 4.01 -1.47
CA ASP A 17 -13.27 5.19 -2.32
C ASP A 17 -12.38 6.27 -1.69
N ALA A 18 -12.38 6.40 -0.36
CA ALA A 18 -11.48 7.30 0.36
C ALA A 18 -10.00 6.97 0.09
N VAL A 19 -9.64 5.69 0.04
CA VAL A 19 -8.28 5.24 -0.28
C VAL A 19 -7.94 5.49 -1.74
N LEU A 20 -8.87 5.20 -2.66
CA LEU A 20 -8.68 5.45 -4.09
C LEU A 20 -8.52 6.96 -4.38
N ASP A 21 -9.31 7.80 -3.73
CA ASP A 21 -9.19 9.26 -3.84
C ASP A 21 -7.87 9.77 -3.26
N HIS A 22 -7.40 9.17 -2.16
CA HIS A 22 -6.08 9.45 -1.61
C HIS A 22 -4.97 9.12 -2.61
N PHE A 23 -5.00 7.92 -3.21
CA PHE A 23 -4.05 7.52 -4.24
C PHE A 23 -4.08 8.47 -5.45
N ARG A 24 -5.28 8.77 -5.97
CA ARG A 24 -5.46 9.65 -7.13
C ARG A 24 -4.92 11.06 -6.86
N LYS A 25 -5.15 11.60 -5.67
CA LYS A 25 -4.64 12.93 -5.25
C LYS A 25 -3.11 12.99 -5.28
N HIS A 26 -2.45 11.89 -4.98
CA HIS A 26 -1.00 11.81 -4.82
C HIS A 26 -0.26 11.22 -6.04
N SER A 27 -0.97 10.74 -7.06
CA SER A 27 -0.37 10.20 -8.30
C SER A 27 0.66 11.13 -8.94
N GLN A 28 1.68 10.54 -9.57
CA GLN A 28 2.80 11.25 -10.21
C GLN A 28 2.50 11.69 -11.65
N SER A 29 1.26 12.10 -11.93
CA SER A 29 0.78 12.51 -13.26
C SER A 29 1.53 13.71 -13.89
N ARG A 30 2.27 14.48 -13.09
CA ARG A 30 3.07 15.62 -13.57
C ARG A 30 4.56 15.36 -13.39
N LYS A 31 5.38 15.88 -14.31
CA LYS A 31 6.85 15.67 -14.34
C LYS A 31 7.60 16.17 -13.10
N TRP A 32 7.03 17.10 -12.35
CA TRP A 32 7.63 17.64 -11.13
C TRP A 32 7.09 17.02 -9.84
N ARG A 33 6.10 16.12 -9.91
CA ARG A 33 5.60 15.45 -8.71
C ARG A 33 6.62 14.41 -8.24
N ALA A 34 7.03 14.57 -6.99
CA ALA A 34 7.83 13.59 -6.26
C ALA A 34 7.00 12.33 -5.97
N GLU A 35 7.69 11.22 -5.81
CA GLU A 35 7.14 9.96 -5.33
C GLU A 35 6.42 10.20 -4.00
N ALA A 36 5.19 9.75 -3.87
CA ALA A 36 4.41 9.77 -2.64
C ALA A 36 4.29 8.36 -2.10
N GLY A 37 4.10 8.23 -0.79
CA GLY A 37 3.81 6.95 -0.17
C GLY A 37 3.39 7.12 1.28
N GLY A 38 3.07 5.98 1.89
CA GLY A 38 2.68 5.89 3.28
C GLY A 38 2.07 4.53 3.60
N GLN A 39 1.27 4.47 4.66
CA GLN A 39 0.82 3.20 5.23
C GLN A 39 -0.65 2.94 4.92
N LEU A 40 -1.00 1.66 4.83
CA LEU A 40 -2.36 1.19 4.60
C LEU A 40 -2.92 0.61 5.89
N PHE A 41 -4.15 1.02 6.23
CA PHE A 41 -4.85 0.55 7.41
C PHE A 41 -6.20 -0.06 7.03
N ALA A 42 -6.49 -1.21 7.63
CA ALA A 42 -7.68 -1.98 7.34
C ALA A 42 -8.47 -2.38 8.58
N ARG A 43 -9.76 -2.59 8.37
CA ARG A 43 -10.65 -3.32 9.27
C ARG A 43 -10.82 -4.75 8.74
N PHE A 44 -10.81 -5.72 9.66
CA PHE A 44 -11.02 -7.12 9.33
C PHE A 44 -12.48 -7.50 9.61
N GLU A 45 -13.26 -7.66 8.54
CA GLU A 45 -14.64 -8.15 8.55
C GLU A 45 -14.71 -9.43 7.71
N LEU A 46 -14.00 -10.47 8.16
CA LEU A 46 -13.72 -11.65 7.34
C LEU A 46 -14.99 -12.22 6.66
N PRO A 47 -14.92 -12.53 5.36
CA PRO A 47 -13.72 -12.64 4.52
C PRO A 47 -13.12 -11.31 4.01
N ASP A 48 -13.72 -10.17 4.38
CA ASP A 48 -13.34 -8.86 3.87
C ASP A 48 -12.22 -8.21 4.70
N ILE A 49 -11.18 -7.80 3.99
CA ILE A 49 -10.09 -6.97 4.51
C ILE A 49 -10.29 -5.58 3.90
N ILE A 50 -11.00 -4.72 4.62
CA ILE A 50 -11.44 -3.42 4.11
C ILE A 50 -10.35 -2.40 4.41
N VAL A 51 -9.62 -1.97 3.39
CA VAL A 51 -8.61 -0.91 3.48
C VAL A 51 -9.34 0.43 3.49
N GLU A 52 -9.48 1.00 4.68
CA GLU A 52 -10.26 2.21 4.96
C GLU A 52 -9.39 3.48 4.93
N GLU A 53 -8.10 3.37 5.25
CA GLU A 53 -7.18 4.53 5.25
C GLU A 53 -5.87 4.25 4.52
N ALA A 54 -5.43 5.24 3.76
CA ALA A 54 -4.05 5.39 3.29
C ALA A 54 -3.49 6.69 3.89
N THR A 55 -2.30 6.60 4.49
CA THR A 55 -1.62 7.77 5.07
C THR A 55 -0.51 8.28 4.17
N GLY A 56 0.07 9.41 4.55
CA GLY A 56 1.16 10.03 3.82
C GLY A 56 0.72 10.76 2.55
N PRO A 57 1.69 11.24 1.75
CA PRO A 57 3.05 11.50 2.17
C PRO A 57 3.06 12.60 3.25
N ARG A 58 4.03 12.54 4.14
CA ARG A 58 4.20 13.46 5.27
C ARG A 58 5.23 14.52 4.93
N LEU A 59 5.16 15.67 5.62
CA LEU A 59 6.18 16.73 5.46
C LEU A 59 7.57 16.30 5.92
N CYS A 60 7.65 15.31 6.81
CA CYS A 60 8.90 14.77 7.32
C CYS A 60 9.48 13.61 6.50
N ASP A 61 8.82 13.21 5.39
CA ASP A 61 9.33 12.20 4.47
C ASP A 61 10.34 12.82 3.51
N LEU A 62 11.39 12.06 3.15
CA LEU A 62 12.36 12.47 2.14
C LEU A 62 11.94 11.91 0.79
N ARG A 63 11.74 12.81 -0.19
CA ARG A 63 11.05 12.47 -1.43
C ARG A 63 11.77 13.09 -2.61
N THR A 64 12.10 12.28 -3.61
CA THR A 64 12.48 12.73 -4.95
C THR A 64 11.47 12.21 -5.96
N ARG A 65 11.68 12.45 -7.26
CA ARG A 65 10.80 11.88 -8.29
C ARG A 65 10.83 10.34 -8.34
N PHE A 66 11.96 9.73 -7.95
CA PHE A 66 12.20 8.29 -8.10
C PHE A 66 12.71 7.67 -6.78
N SER A 67 12.45 8.33 -5.66
CA SER A 67 12.71 7.73 -4.36
C SER A 67 11.80 8.31 -3.29
N PHE A 68 11.32 7.42 -2.43
CA PHE A 68 10.58 7.73 -1.22
C PHE A 68 11.28 7.10 -0.01
N ARG A 69 11.54 7.90 1.02
CA ARG A 69 12.06 7.43 2.31
C ARG A 69 11.15 7.95 3.42
N PRO A 70 10.36 7.08 4.06
CA PRO A 70 9.43 7.52 5.08
C PRO A 70 10.13 7.85 6.40
N ASN A 71 9.49 8.71 7.19
CA ASN A 71 9.86 8.90 8.58
C ASN A 71 9.30 7.76 9.46
N ARG A 72 10.16 6.79 9.81
CA ARG A 72 9.76 5.59 10.58
C ARG A 72 9.12 5.89 11.94
N ALA A 73 9.53 6.96 12.63
CA ALA A 73 8.93 7.34 13.90
C ALA A 73 7.53 7.97 13.73
N ALA A 74 7.27 8.62 12.59
CA ALA A 74 5.92 9.06 12.25
C ALA A 74 5.02 7.87 11.91
N GLU A 75 5.52 6.92 11.12
CA GLU A 75 4.82 5.68 10.76
C GLU A 75 4.42 4.87 11.99
N GLN A 76 5.35 4.63 12.92
CA GLN A 76 5.03 3.89 14.14
C GLN A 76 3.92 4.56 14.95
N ARG A 77 3.94 5.90 15.08
CA ARG A 77 2.87 6.64 15.77
C ARG A 77 1.53 6.51 15.06
N GLU A 78 1.52 6.42 13.74
CA GLU A 78 0.29 6.19 12.99
C GLU A 78 -0.26 4.78 13.23
N ILE A 79 0.61 3.76 13.22
CA ILE A 79 0.24 2.39 13.59
C ILE A 79 -0.41 2.37 14.98
N ASP A 80 0.27 2.92 15.99
CA ASP A 80 -0.22 2.91 17.37
C ASP A 80 -1.56 3.63 17.52
N ASN A 81 -1.75 4.75 16.81
CA ASN A 81 -2.96 5.55 16.87
C ASN A 81 -4.15 4.90 16.15
N ARG A 82 -3.92 4.25 15.01
CA ARG A 82 -4.98 3.50 14.29
C ARG A 82 -5.36 2.23 15.02
N HIS A 83 -4.38 1.53 15.59
CA HIS A 83 -4.62 0.29 16.33
C HIS A 83 -5.59 0.52 17.50
N LYS A 84 -5.45 1.64 18.23
CA LYS A 84 -6.40 2.03 19.29
C LYS A 84 -7.84 2.24 18.81
N LYS A 85 -8.06 2.41 17.51
CA LYS A 85 -9.37 2.61 16.86
C LYS A 85 -9.87 1.35 16.14
N GLY A 86 -9.17 0.21 16.29
CA GLY A 86 -9.50 -1.04 15.61
C GLY A 86 -9.10 -1.08 14.13
N LEU A 87 -8.20 -0.17 13.71
CA LEU A 87 -7.60 -0.17 12.38
C LEU A 87 -6.20 -0.76 12.44
N HIS A 88 -5.93 -1.75 11.60
CA HIS A 88 -4.69 -2.50 11.61
C HIS A 88 -3.81 -2.11 10.44
N PHE A 89 -2.52 -1.94 10.69
CA PHE A 89 -1.53 -1.81 9.62
C PHE A 89 -1.52 -3.08 8.79
N VAL A 90 -1.68 -2.95 7.47
CA VAL A 90 -1.68 -4.09 6.55
C VAL A 90 -0.62 -4.00 5.46
N GLY A 91 0.16 -2.92 5.41
CA GLY A 91 1.24 -2.75 4.43
C GLY A 91 1.42 -1.29 4.02
N ASP A 92 2.21 -1.08 2.97
CA ASP A 92 2.59 0.23 2.48
C ASP A 92 2.13 0.46 1.04
N TRP A 93 2.05 1.73 0.66
CA TRP A 93 1.83 2.15 -0.71
C TRP A 93 2.82 3.22 -1.13
N HIS A 94 3.12 3.28 -2.42
CA HIS A 94 3.84 4.39 -3.03
C HIS A 94 3.43 4.60 -4.49
N THR A 95 3.91 5.67 -5.11
CA THR A 95 3.57 6.02 -6.50
C THR A 95 4.73 5.74 -7.43
N HIS A 96 4.47 5.30 -8.65
CA HIS A 96 5.43 5.39 -9.75
C HIS A 96 4.91 6.38 -10.81
N PRO A 97 5.78 7.01 -11.61
CA PRO A 97 5.36 7.85 -12.74
C PRO A 97 4.92 7.05 -13.97
N GLU A 98 4.86 5.72 -13.86
CA GLU A 98 4.43 4.78 -14.90
C GLU A 98 2.90 4.72 -14.99
N ASP A 99 2.38 4.48 -16.19
CA ASP A 99 0.93 4.31 -16.40
C ASP A 99 0.38 3.09 -15.68
N ILE A 100 1.03 1.94 -15.90
CA ILE A 100 0.73 0.65 -15.27
C ILE A 100 2.01 0.24 -14.54
N PRO A 101 2.08 0.44 -13.22
CA PRO A 101 3.34 0.37 -12.50
C PRO A 101 3.79 -1.07 -12.27
N GLN A 102 5.11 -1.27 -12.16
CA GLN A 102 5.69 -2.53 -11.68
C GLN A 102 6.63 -2.26 -10.51
N PRO A 103 6.66 -3.13 -9.47
CA PRO A 103 7.62 -2.98 -8.40
C PRO A 103 9.05 -3.17 -8.92
N SER A 104 9.94 -2.28 -8.48
CA SER A 104 11.36 -2.46 -8.66
C SER A 104 11.90 -3.53 -7.71
N HIS A 105 13.11 -4.01 -7.98
CA HIS A 105 13.80 -4.91 -7.04
C HIS A 105 13.96 -4.29 -5.65
N LEU A 106 14.19 -2.97 -5.58
CA LEU A 106 14.35 -2.29 -4.29
C LEU A 106 13.04 -2.30 -3.49
N ASP A 107 11.90 -2.10 -4.14
CA ASP A 107 10.57 -2.14 -3.50
C ASP A 107 10.32 -3.52 -2.88
N ILE A 108 10.58 -4.58 -3.67
CA ILE A 108 10.46 -5.98 -3.25
C ILE A 108 11.33 -6.26 -2.02
N SER A 109 12.62 -5.93 -2.10
CA SER A 109 13.56 -6.18 -0.99
C SER A 109 13.20 -5.40 0.27
N SER A 110 12.76 -4.14 0.12
CA SER A 110 12.38 -3.29 1.25
C SER A 110 11.12 -3.79 1.94
N MET A 111 10.15 -4.28 1.16
CA MET A 111 8.93 -4.87 1.71
C MET A 111 9.22 -6.21 2.41
N GLN A 112 10.05 -7.08 1.82
CA GLN A 112 10.48 -8.32 2.46
C GLN A 112 11.17 -8.07 3.80
N GLU A 113 12.08 -7.09 3.84
CA GLU A 113 12.74 -6.66 5.07
C GLU A 113 11.75 -6.11 6.10
N THR A 114 10.77 -5.32 5.66
CA THR A 114 9.73 -4.76 6.53
C THR A 114 8.89 -5.85 7.19
N VAL A 115 8.47 -6.87 6.42
CA VAL A 115 7.75 -8.04 6.96
C VAL A 115 8.65 -8.78 7.97
N ALA A 116 9.88 -9.11 7.58
CA ALA A 116 10.79 -9.90 8.43
C ALA A 116 11.17 -9.21 9.75
N LYS A 117 11.23 -7.88 9.77
CA LYS A 117 11.61 -7.10 10.97
C LYS A 117 10.42 -6.68 11.82
N SER A 118 9.19 -6.81 11.33
CA SER A 118 7.99 -6.43 12.05
C SER A 118 7.52 -7.55 12.97
N ILE A 119 6.94 -7.19 14.12
CA ILE A 119 6.20 -8.13 14.97
C ILE A 119 4.73 -8.03 14.57
N HIS A 120 4.19 -9.06 13.91
CA HIS A 120 2.83 -9.08 13.41
C HIS A 120 2.21 -10.49 13.41
N SER A 121 0.89 -10.54 13.27
CA SER A 121 0.12 -11.79 13.12
C SER A 121 -0.49 -11.96 11.73
N LEU A 122 -0.10 -11.10 10.77
CA LEU A 122 -0.52 -11.21 9.37
C LEU A 122 0.31 -12.25 8.62
N ASN A 123 -0.29 -12.87 7.60
CA ASN A 123 0.43 -13.79 6.69
C ASN A 123 1.41 -13.06 5.76
N GLY A 124 1.29 -11.74 5.66
CA GLY A 124 2.13 -10.88 4.83
C GLY A 124 1.59 -9.47 4.81
N PHE A 125 2.35 -8.56 4.21
CA PHE A 125 1.98 -7.16 4.04
C PHE A 125 1.63 -6.87 2.59
N LEU A 126 0.70 -5.94 2.41
CA LEU A 126 0.37 -5.34 1.13
C LEU A 126 1.51 -4.43 0.69
N MET A 127 1.86 -4.55 -0.58
CA MET A 127 2.64 -3.55 -1.31
C MET A 127 1.79 -3.09 -2.48
N VAL A 128 1.43 -1.81 -2.45
CA VAL A 128 0.63 -1.16 -3.49
C VAL A 128 1.44 -0.10 -4.20
N ILE A 129 1.54 -0.20 -5.53
CA ILE A 129 2.17 0.84 -6.34
C ILE A 129 1.11 1.48 -7.21
N VAL A 130 1.04 2.81 -7.14
CA VAL A 130 0.05 3.64 -7.82
C VAL A 130 0.68 4.34 -9.01
N GLY A 131 0.21 4.01 -10.20
CA GLY A 131 0.60 4.62 -11.47
C GLY A 131 -0.24 5.83 -11.84
N THR A 132 -0.27 6.15 -13.14
CA THR A 132 -0.90 7.37 -13.66
C THR A 132 -2.16 7.15 -14.50
N LYS A 133 -2.50 5.91 -14.87
CA LYS A 133 -3.78 5.58 -15.52
C LYS A 133 -4.98 5.65 -14.57
N GLU A 134 -6.16 5.35 -15.10
CA GLU A 134 -7.35 5.12 -14.29
C GLU A 134 -7.26 3.79 -13.54
N PHE A 135 -7.97 3.70 -12.42
CA PHE A 135 -8.10 2.46 -11.68
C PHE A 135 -9.11 1.51 -12.35
N PRO A 136 -8.90 0.19 -12.28
CA PRO A 136 -7.86 -0.51 -11.52
C PRO A 136 -6.47 -0.61 -12.19
N ASP A 137 -6.33 -0.25 -13.48
CA ASP A 137 -5.10 -0.45 -14.25
C ASP A 137 -3.86 0.24 -13.66
N ALA A 138 -4.04 1.38 -13.00
CA ALA A 138 -2.96 2.08 -12.32
C ALA A 138 -2.58 1.49 -10.95
N LEU A 139 -3.10 0.33 -10.55
CA LEU A 139 -2.74 -0.32 -9.29
C LEU A 139 -1.97 -1.61 -9.54
N SER A 140 -0.71 -1.64 -9.09
CA SER A 140 -0.01 -2.89 -8.84
C SER A 140 -0.23 -3.27 -7.38
N VAL A 141 -0.98 -4.35 -7.14
CA VAL A 141 -1.32 -4.81 -5.78
C VAL A 141 -0.69 -6.17 -5.55
N SER A 142 0.05 -6.31 -4.45
CA SER A 142 0.74 -7.55 -4.13
C SER A 142 0.80 -7.82 -2.63
N LEU A 143 0.91 -9.09 -2.26
CA LEU A 143 1.15 -9.55 -0.90
C LEU A 143 2.58 -10.10 -0.79
N CYS A 144 3.31 -9.64 0.22
CA CYS A 144 4.66 -10.08 0.54
C CYS A 144 4.67 -10.81 1.89
N ASP A 145 5.15 -12.06 1.93
CA ASP A 145 5.26 -12.87 3.16
C ASP A 145 6.66 -12.81 3.81
N GLY A 146 7.52 -11.90 3.32
CA GLY A 146 8.92 -11.78 3.73
C GLY A 146 9.89 -12.60 2.87
N LYS A 147 9.39 -13.49 1.99
CA LYS A 147 10.20 -14.30 1.07
C LYS A 147 9.70 -14.25 -0.35
N THR A 148 8.38 -14.31 -0.54
CA THR A 148 7.70 -14.37 -1.82
C THR A 148 6.77 -13.18 -1.98
N ILE A 149 6.47 -12.85 -3.23
CA ILE A 149 5.47 -11.84 -3.59
C ILE A 149 4.41 -12.50 -4.46
N CYS A 150 3.15 -12.34 -4.05
CA CYS A 150 1.99 -12.77 -4.80
C CYS A 150 1.26 -11.54 -5.35
N PHE A 151 1.24 -11.38 -6.66
CA PHE A 151 0.49 -10.30 -7.32
C PHE A 151 -1.00 -10.64 -7.39
N LEU A 152 -1.83 -9.69 -7.01
CA LEU A 152 -3.27 -9.81 -7.01
C LEU A 152 -3.86 -9.16 -8.26
N LYS A 153 -4.98 -9.70 -8.72
CA LYS A 153 -5.75 -9.12 -9.83
C LYS A 153 -7.09 -8.58 -9.28
N PRO A 154 -7.60 -7.46 -9.83
CA PRO A 154 -8.92 -6.98 -9.45
C PRO A 154 -9.99 -8.00 -9.85
N ALA A 155 -11.06 -8.07 -9.07
CA ALA A 155 -12.28 -8.77 -9.49
C ALA A 155 -12.88 -8.06 -10.72
N LEU A 156 -13.39 -8.85 -11.67
CA LEU A 156 -14.12 -8.37 -12.85
C LEU A 156 -15.49 -7.81 -12.47
#